data_AF-X0YU83-F1
#
_entry.id   AF-X0YU83-F1
#
_cell.length_a   1.000
_cell.length_b   1.000
_cell.length_c   1.000
_cell.angle_alpha   90.00
_cell.angle_beta   90.00
_cell.angle_gamma   90.00
#
_symmetry.space_group_name_H-M   'P 1'
#
loop_
_entity.id
_entity.type
_entity.pdbx_description
1 polymer ?
#
loop_
_entity_poly.entity_id
_entity_poly.type
_entity_poly.pdbx_seq_one_letter_code
_entity_poly.pdbx_strand_id
1 'polypeptide(L)' 'VVELLRVNGCRLDVSGLDALEGSPIVDLKPYSPRADSIPDARTPVWSKHGPPT' A
#
# COMPACT_ATOMS: atom_id res chain seq x y z
N VAL A 1 -0.45 -0.37 -1.64
CA VAL A 1 -1.40 0.65 -1.12
C VAL A 1 -1.27 0.64 0.38
N VAL A 2 -1.19 1.80 1.03
CA VAL A 2 -1.04 1.92 2.48
C VAL A 2 -2.16 2.78 3.06
N GLU A 3 -2.46 2.60 4.34
CA GLU A 3 -3.41 3.46 5.06
C GLU A 3 -2.69 4.70 5.57
N LEU A 4 -3.22 5.89 5.28
CA LEU A 4 -2.72 7.16 5.84
C LEU A 4 -3.38 7.40 7.20
N LEU A 5 -2.57 7.41 8.26
CA LEU A 5 -3.05 7.61 9.63
C LEU A 5 -3.01 9.09 10.04
N ARG A 6 -1.97 9.82 9.64
CA ARG A 6 -1.77 11.24 10.00
C ARG A 6 -0.85 11.97 9.01
N VAL A 7 -1.10 13.27 8.86
CA VAL A 7 -0.22 14.22 8.16
C VAL A 7 0.32 15.25 9.15
N ASN A 8 1.64 15.35 9.26
CA ASN A 8 2.35 16.30 10.13
C ASN A 8 3.37 17.09 9.30
N GLY A 9 2.93 18.18 8.66
CA GLY A 9 3.77 18.93 7.72
C GLY A 9 4.22 18.01 6.56
N CYS A 10 5.53 17.81 6.42
CA CYS A 10 6.12 16.94 5.40
C CYS A 10 6.29 15.47 5.84
N ARG A 11 5.72 15.06 6.99
CA ARG A 11 5.77 13.68 7.49
C ARG A 11 4.39 13.04 7.42
N LEU A 12 4.34 11.81 6.90
CA LEU A 12 3.14 10.99 6.82
C LEU A 12 3.33 9.77 7.71
N ASP A 13 2.43 9.57 8.67
CA ASP A 13 2.37 8.33 9.45
C ASP A 13 1.40 7.38 8.73
N VAL A 14 1.86 6.17 8.38
CA VAL A 14 1.10 5.19 7.56
C VAL A 14 1.12 3.79 8.19
N SER A 15 0.16 2.95 7.84
CA SER A 15 0.11 1.53 8.19
C SER A 15 0.15 0.64 6.95
N GLY A 16 0.83 -0.51 7.04
CA GLY A 16 0.91 -1.51 5.97
C GLY A 16 1.98 -1.26 4.90
N LEU A 17 2.95 -0.37 5.15
CA LEU A 17 4.12 -0.21 4.28
C LEU A 17 5.10 -1.37 4.49
N ASP A 18 5.50 -2.03 3.41
CA ASP A 18 6.40 -3.18 3.37
C ASP A 18 7.81 -2.82 2.89
N ALA A 19 8.28 -1.61 3.24
CA ALA A 19 9.60 -1.11 2.89
C ALA A 19 10.55 -1.14 4.09
N LEU A 20 11.82 -1.42 3.85
CA LEU A 20 12.86 -1.34 4.88
C LEU A 20 13.10 0.11 5.29
N GLU A 21 13.59 0.32 6.51
CA GLU A 21 13.99 1.63 6.99
C GLU A 21 15.06 2.26 6.07
N GLY A 22 14.88 3.55 5.76
CA GLY A 22 15.76 4.29 4.85
C GLY A 22 15.48 4.08 3.35
N SER A 23 14.50 3.26 2.98
CA SER A 23 14.09 3.10 1.58
C SER A 23 13.63 4.45 0.98
N PRO A 24 14.15 4.88 -0.18
CA PRO A 24 13.79 6.16 -0.77
C PRO A 24 12.36 6.14 -1.32
N ILE A 25 11.59 7.19 -1.02
CA ILE A 25 10.26 7.42 -1.62
C ILE A 25 10.43 8.17 -2.93
N VAL A 26 9.93 7.59 -4.02
CA VAL A 26 10.08 8.16 -5.37
C VAL A 26 8.88 9.03 -5.75
N ASP A 27 7.67 8.63 -5.37
CA ASP A 27 6.42 9.28 -5.78
C ASP A 27 5.29 8.96 -4.78
N LEU A 28 4.31 9.85 -4.68
CA LEU A 28 3.14 9.69 -3.85
C LEU A 28 1.89 10.12 -4.61
N LYS A 29 0.86 9.27 -4.62
CA LYS A 29 -0.42 9.54 -5.26
C LYS A 29 -1.58 9.14 -4.36
N PRO A 30 -2.72 9.86 -4.40
CA PRO A 30 -3.92 9.43 -3.72
C PRO A 30 -4.41 8.12 -4.36
N TYR A 31 -4.84 7.18 -3.51
CA TYR A 31 -5.57 6.00 -3.98
C TYR A 31 -7.00 6.41 -4.39
N SER A 32 -7.40 6.07 -5.60
CA SER A 32 -8.73 6.29 -6.15
C SER A 32 -9.37 4.93 -6.49
N PRO A 33 -10.35 4.44 -5.72
CA PRO A 33 -10.96 3.14 -5.98
C PRO A 33 -11.51 3.00 -7.41
N ARG A 34 -11.99 4.09 -8.00
CA ARG A 34 -12.50 4.10 -9.37
C ARG A 34 -11.42 3.80 -10.43
N ALA A 35 -10.19 4.25 -10.18
CA ALA A 35 -9.09 4.11 -11.13
C ALA A 35 -8.18 2.93 -10.79
N ASP A 36 -7.98 2.66 -9.50
CA ASP A 36 -6.94 1.78 -9.00
C ASP A 36 -7.48 0.40 -8.54
N SER A 37 -8.78 0.27 -8.25
CA SER A 37 -9.36 -1.00 -7.79
C SER A 37 -9.76 -1.90 -8.96
N ILE A 38 -9.33 -3.16 -8.91
CA ILE A 38 -9.74 -4.22 -9.83
C ILE A 38 -10.29 -5.39 -8.99
N PRO A 39 -11.55 -5.33 -8.55
CA PRO A 39 -12.11 -6.31 -7.60
C PRO A 39 -12.11 -7.74 -8.12
N ASP A 40 -12.26 -7.91 -9.43
CA ASP A 40 -12.33 -9.21 -10.10
C ASP A 40 -10.95 -9.72 -10.58
N ALA A 41 -9.86 -9.15 -10.07
CA ALA A 41 -8.51 -9.62 -10.37
C ALA A 41 -8.35 -11.09 -9.93
N ARG A 42 -7.91 -11.94 -10.86
CA ARG A 42 -7.72 -13.37 -10.62
C ARG A 42 -6.25 -13.67 -10.34
N THR A 43 -5.99 -14.48 -9.32
CA THR A 43 -4.66 -14.99 -9.00
C THR A 43 -4.66 -16.53 -8.92
N PRO A 44 -3.53 -17.19 -9.20
CA PRO A 44 -3.40 -18.64 -9.00
C PRO A 44 -3.65 -19.05 -7.55
N VAL A 45 -4.16 -20.28 -7.33
CA VAL A 45 -4.51 -20.80 -6.00
C VAL A 45 -3.36 -20.69 -5.00
N TRP A 46 -2.12 -20.97 -5.43
CA TRP A 46 -0.94 -20.93 -4.57
C TRP A 46 -0.63 -19.54 -3.99
N SER A 47 -1.08 -18.46 -4.64
CA SER A 47 -0.82 -17.08 -4.23
C SER A 47 -1.90 -16.48 -3.33
N LYS A 48 -2.95 -17.25 -3.00
CA LYS A 48 -4.08 -16.78 -2.17
C LYS A 48 -3.74 -16.63 -0.69
N HIS A 49 -2.57 -17.11 -0.27
CA HIS A 49 -2.12 -17.03 1.11
C HIS A 49 -0.92 -16.08 1.16
N GLY A 50 -1.08 -14.96 1.87
CA GLY A 50 0.05 -14.09 2.21
C GLY A 50 0.94 -14.74 3.28
N PRO A 51 2.13 -14.17 3.53
CA PRO A 51 2.90 -14.53 4.71
C PRO A 51 2.03 -14.36 5.97
N PRO A 52 2.23 -15.19 7.01
CA PRO A 52 1.55 -14.98 8.28
C PRO A 52 2.04 -13.64 8.86
N THR A 53 1.24 -12.61 8.69
CA THR A 53 1.42 -11.30 9.34
C THR A 53 0.98 -11.37 10.79
#